data_AF-A0AAX2AH12-F1
#
_entry.id   AF-A0AAX2AH12-F1
#
_cell.length_a   1.000
_cell.length_b   1.000
_cell.length_c   1.000
_cell.angle_alpha   90.00
_cell.angle_beta   90.00
_cell.angle_gamma   90.00
#
_symmetry.space_group_name_H-M   'P 1'
#
loop_
_entity.id
_entity.type
_entity.pdbx_description
1 polymer ?
#
loop_
_entity_poly.entity_id
_entity_poly.type
_entity_poly.pdbx_seq_one_letter_code
_entity_poly.pdbx_strand_id
1 'polypeptide(L)'
;MKNLSLSILVLLSLLLFSACSKNSKVSLENDALKKTYYTQVNMWFEEKPTYDSVSNNRSFNEGNIPFASDYTIASTNYNYGKLLPINSQIKIVKLDTNKIFFEHNDKLYAYVRTKHSKHRTLEQLFKRTFALSKVDLENLENKEAIKNAIFKLGMSKEEVIFARGFPPEHKTRTLSSNSWYYWKTKHNSEKFVFENNNLKLIEE
;
A
#
# COMPACT_ATOMS: atom_id res chain seq x y z
N MET A 1 20.37 -4.47 72.03
CA MET A 1 19.02 -4.09 72.53
C MET A 1 18.43 -3.03 71.61
N LYS A 2 17.33 -3.40 70.93
CA LYS A 2 16.20 -2.58 70.42
C LYS A 2 16.44 -1.28 69.61
N ASN A 3 16.07 -1.40 68.33
CA ASN A 3 15.10 -0.60 67.54
C ASN A 3 15.34 0.88 67.22
N LEU A 4 15.27 1.21 65.91
CA LEU A 4 14.34 2.16 65.25
C LEU A 4 14.68 2.14 63.72
N SER A 5 13.91 1.51 62.82
CA SER A 5 12.66 1.96 62.16
C SER A 5 12.75 3.30 61.41
N LEU A 6 13.00 3.28 60.09
CA LEU A 6 12.36 4.19 59.13
C LEU A 6 12.52 3.73 57.65
N SER A 7 11.49 3.05 57.16
CA SER A 7 10.78 3.37 55.90
C SER A 7 11.58 3.94 54.71
N ILE A 8 12.02 3.11 53.77
CA ILE A 8 12.07 3.50 52.35
C ILE A 8 11.34 2.45 51.52
N LEU A 9 10.13 2.87 51.14
CA LEU A 9 9.14 2.25 50.30
C LEU A 9 9.65 2.26 48.85
N VAL A 10 10.24 1.17 48.35
CA VAL A 10 10.41 0.99 46.89
C VAL A 10 9.30 0.07 46.41
N LEU A 11 8.16 0.72 46.16
CA LEU A 11 7.01 0.17 45.48
C LEU A 11 7.38 0.02 43.99
N LEU A 12 7.97 -1.11 43.60
CA LEU A 12 8.15 -1.42 42.18
C LEU A 12 6.84 -1.97 41.63
N SER A 13 5.89 -1.07 41.38
CA SER A 13 4.66 -1.33 40.67
C SER A 13 4.97 -1.66 39.20
N LEU A 14 5.18 -2.94 38.90
CA LEU A 14 5.10 -3.46 37.54
C LEU A 14 3.63 -3.54 37.14
N LEU A 15 3.09 -2.41 36.68
CA LEU A 15 1.81 -2.37 35.97
C LEU A 15 1.97 -1.57 34.68
N LEU A 16 1.55 -2.22 33.60
CA LEU A 16 1.05 -1.69 32.33
C LEU A 16 2.09 -1.23 31.31
N PHE A 17 2.20 -1.98 30.21
CA PHE A 17 1.79 -1.50 28.88
C PHE A 17 1.49 -2.70 27.95
N SER A 18 0.33 -3.34 28.13
CA SER A 18 -0.36 -3.93 26.99
C SER A 18 -1.14 -2.82 26.28
N ALA A 19 -0.43 -2.02 25.48
CA ALA A 19 -1.06 -1.07 24.57
C ALA A 19 -1.65 -1.85 23.39
N CYS A 20 -2.89 -2.31 23.56
CA CYS A 20 -3.69 -2.80 22.45
C CYS A 20 -4.04 -1.59 21.56
N SER A 21 -3.24 -1.37 20.51
CA SER A 21 -3.41 -0.30 19.52
C SER A 21 -4.75 -0.44 18.78
N LYS A 22 -5.80 0.19 19.30
CA LYS A 22 -7.11 0.35 18.62
C LYS A 22 -7.30 1.73 17.95
N ASN A 23 -6.35 2.66 18.09
CA ASN A 23 -6.53 4.06 17.66
C ASN A 23 -6.04 4.41 16.24
N SER A 24 -5.39 3.52 15.50
CA SER A 24 -4.86 3.86 14.16
C SER A 24 -5.90 3.89 13.05
N LYS A 25 -7.02 3.14 13.19
CA LYS A 25 -8.05 3.07 12.13
C LYS A 25 -8.91 4.33 12.07
N VAL A 26 -9.26 4.91 13.23
CA VAL A 26 -10.15 6.08 13.35
C VAL A 26 -9.47 7.37 12.89
N SER A 27 -8.15 7.51 13.08
CA SER A 27 -7.42 8.71 12.65
C SER A 27 -7.31 8.81 11.12
N LEU A 28 -6.99 7.71 10.43
CA LEU A 28 -6.87 7.71 8.96
C LEU A 28 -8.21 7.99 8.29
N GLU A 29 -9.32 7.50 8.84
CA GLU A 29 -10.65 7.67 8.26
C GLU A 29 -11.07 9.15 8.22
N ASN A 30 -10.94 9.87 9.33
CA ASN A 30 -11.33 11.29 9.37
C ASN A 30 -10.39 12.20 8.56
N ASP A 31 -9.08 11.90 8.54
CA ASP A 31 -8.09 12.74 7.86
C ASP A 31 -7.98 12.48 6.36
N ALA A 32 -8.29 11.27 5.90
CA ALA A 32 -8.17 10.90 4.49
C ALA A 32 -9.43 11.23 3.68
N LEU A 33 -10.61 11.15 4.30
CA LEU A 33 -11.85 11.50 3.63
C LEU A 33 -11.86 13.02 3.36
N LYS A 34 -12.36 13.41 2.19
CA LYS A 34 -12.50 14.82 1.70
C LYS A 34 -11.24 15.48 1.13
N LYS A 35 -10.07 14.82 1.10
CA LYS A 35 -8.86 15.36 0.46
C LYS A 35 -8.64 14.76 -0.93
N THR A 36 -8.00 15.54 -1.79
CA THR A 36 -7.45 15.06 -3.06
C THR A 36 -6.07 14.48 -2.81
N TYR A 37 -5.83 13.30 -3.37
CA TYR A 37 -4.54 12.62 -3.32
C TYR A 37 -4.02 12.35 -4.73
N TYR A 38 -2.76 11.98 -4.81
CA TYR A 38 -2.08 11.54 -6.01
C TYR A 38 -1.48 10.16 -5.80
N THR A 39 -1.60 9.29 -6.79
CA THR A 39 -0.88 8.02 -6.79
C THR A 39 0.63 8.28 -6.80
N GLN A 40 1.38 7.59 -5.95
CA GLN A 40 2.84 7.77 -5.83
C GLN A 40 3.62 6.76 -6.68
N VAL A 41 2.91 5.81 -7.28
CA VAL A 41 3.45 4.74 -8.12
C VAL A 41 2.43 4.38 -9.19
N ASN A 42 2.89 3.79 -10.29
CA ASN A 42 2.02 3.11 -11.24
C ASN A 42 1.31 1.91 -10.61
N MET A 43 0.04 1.71 -10.97
CA MET A 43 -0.76 0.57 -10.50
C MET A 43 -1.52 -0.08 -11.65
N TRP A 44 -1.80 -1.38 -11.51
CA TRP A 44 -2.58 -2.12 -12.50
C TRP A 44 -3.92 -2.56 -11.92
N PHE A 45 -4.98 -2.35 -12.70
CA PHE A 45 -6.34 -2.62 -12.29
C PHE A 45 -7.09 -3.51 -13.28
N GLU A 46 -8.13 -4.16 -12.76
CA GLU A 46 -9.05 -5.00 -13.52
C GLU A 46 -10.50 -4.54 -13.37
N GLU A 47 -11.33 -4.85 -14.36
CA GLU A 47 -12.79 -4.71 -14.33
C GLU A 47 -13.43 -5.86 -13.55
N LYS A 48 -13.06 -5.96 -12.28
CA LYS A 48 -13.58 -6.96 -11.34
C LYS A 48 -14.11 -6.21 -10.13
N PRO A 49 -15.44 -6.14 -9.94
CA PRO A 49 -15.99 -5.39 -8.83
C PRO A 49 -15.61 -6.04 -7.50
N THR A 50 -15.14 -5.21 -6.57
CA THR A 50 -14.94 -5.59 -5.17
C THR A 50 -15.93 -4.86 -4.29
N TYR A 51 -16.55 -5.59 -3.38
CA TYR A 51 -17.54 -5.07 -2.43
C TYR A 51 -16.91 -4.76 -1.07
N ASP A 52 -17.58 -3.94 -0.26
CA ASP A 52 -17.19 -3.68 1.12
C ASP A 52 -17.26 -4.94 2.01
N SER A 53 -16.72 -4.87 3.23
CA SER A 53 -16.72 -6.01 4.16
C SER A 53 -18.09 -6.37 4.72
N VAL A 54 -19.04 -5.44 4.71
CA VAL A 54 -20.39 -5.66 5.28
C VAL A 54 -21.21 -6.57 4.36
N SER A 55 -21.02 -6.46 3.05
CA SER A 55 -21.74 -7.29 2.07
C SER A 55 -21.30 -8.74 2.03
N ASN A 56 -20.04 -9.06 2.34
CA ASN A 56 -19.52 -10.42 2.23
C ASN A 56 -20.08 -11.39 3.29
N ASN A 57 -20.75 -10.89 4.34
CA ASN A 57 -21.22 -11.68 5.49
C ASN A 57 -22.75 -11.68 5.66
N ARG A 58 -23.54 -11.16 4.72
CA ARG A 58 -25.01 -11.13 4.82
C ARG A 58 -25.67 -11.71 3.58
N SER A 59 -26.67 -12.58 3.78
CA SER A 59 -27.68 -12.85 2.76
C SER A 59 -28.31 -11.52 2.34
N PHE A 60 -28.35 -11.28 1.03
CA PHE A 60 -28.89 -10.04 0.47
C PHE A 60 -30.40 -9.96 0.72
N ASN A 61 -30.82 -9.09 1.63
CA ASN A 61 -32.21 -8.64 1.70
C ASN A 61 -32.35 -7.40 0.78
N GLU A 62 -33.45 -7.32 0.02
CA GLU A 62 -33.74 -6.37 -1.08
C GLU A 62 -33.64 -4.85 -0.77
N GLY A 63 -33.17 -4.44 0.40
CA GLY A 63 -32.98 -3.02 0.79
C GLY A 63 -31.54 -2.56 0.98
N ASN A 64 -30.54 -3.44 0.94
CA ASN A 64 -29.13 -3.09 1.17
C ASN A 64 -28.29 -3.35 -0.08
N ILE A 65 -28.23 -2.39 -1.00
CA ILE A 65 -27.30 -2.48 -2.15
C ILE A 65 -25.86 -2.36 -1.61
N PRO A 66 -24.99 -3.34 -1.88
CA PRO A 66 -23.62 -3.33 -1.37
C PRO A 66 -22.78 -2.23 -2.05
N PHE A 67 -21.91 -1.58 -1.28
CA PHE A 67 -20.95 -0.62 -1.85
C PHE A 67 -19.93 -1.40 -2.69
N ALA A 68 -19.96 -1.20 -4.01
CA ALA A 68 -19.18 -1.96 -4.99
C ALA A 68 -18.29 -1.03 -5.81
N SER A 69 -17.05 -1.43 -6.02
CA SER A 69 -16.14 -0.76 -6.96
C SER A 69 -16.37 -1.23 -8.39
N ASP A 70 -16.04 -0.40 -9.37
CA ASP A 70 -15.93 -0.79 -10.78
C ASP A 70 -14.64 -1.59 -11.02
N TYR A 71 -13.55 -1.16 -10.38
CA TYR A 71 -12.20 -1.67 -10.64
C TYR A 71 -11.48 -2.11 -9.37
N THR A 72 -10.62 -3.12 -9.49
CA THR A 72 -9.82 -3.64 -8.38
C THR A 72 -8.33 -3.57 -8.67
N ILE A 73 -7.55 -3.13 -7.67
CA ILE A 73 -6.09 -3.13 -7.66
C ILE A 73 -5.61 -3.97 -6.47
N ALA A 74 -4.83 -5.02 -6.73
CA ALA A 74 -4.22 -5.81 -5.67
C ALA A 74 -2.99 -5.07 -5.08
N SER A 75 -2.79 -5.11 -3.76
CA SER A 75 -1.62 -4.48 -3.10
C SER A 75 -0.25 -5.08 -3.46
N THR A 76 -0.24 -6.24 -4.11
CA THR A 76 0.95 -6.84 -4.75
C THR A 76 1.28 -6.21 -6.09
N ASN A 77 0.36 -5.40 -6.61
CA ASN A 77 0.41 -4.71 -7.88
C ASN A 77 0.81 -5.64 -9.02
N TYR A 78 -0.02 -6.61 -9.37
CA TYR A 78 0.32 -7.53 -10.46
C TYR A 78 0.40 -6.79 -11.79
N ASN A 79 1.39 -7.07 -12.64
CA ASN A 79 1.53 -6.40 -13.96
C ASN A 79 0.58 -7.03 -14.99
N TYR A 80 -0.73 -6.90 -14.77
CA TYR A 80 -1.76 -7.31 -15.72
C TYR A 80 -3.02 -6.46 -15.59
N GLY A 81 -3.72 -6.25 -16.71
CA GLY A 81 -4.88 -5.36 -16.77
C GLY A 81 -4.50 -3.96 -17.29
N LYS A 82 -5.26 -2.95 -16.88
CA LYS A 82 -5.08 -1.56 -17.33
C LYS A 82 -4.19 -0.80 -16.34
N LEU A 83 -3.39 0.14 -16.85
CA LEU A 83 -2.51 0.99 -16.06
C LEU A 83 -3.28 2.19 -15.49
N LEU A 84 -3.17 2.39 -14.18
CA LEU A 84 -3.43 3.65 -13.49
C LEU A 84 -2.07 4.34 -13.27
N PRO A 85 -1.75 5.39 -14.03
CA PRO A 85 -0.44 6.02 -13.96
C PRO A 85 -0.14 6.65 -12.60
N ILE A 86 1.14 6.75 -12.26
CA ILE A 86 1.66 7.62 -11.20
C ILE A 86 1.14 9.06 -11.38
N ASN A 87 1.00 9.80 -10.29
CA ASN A 87 0.43 11.14 -10.23
C ASN A 87 -1.02 11.26 -10.74
N SER A 88 -1.73 10.14 -10.85
CA SER A 88 -3.18 10.16 -11.06
C SER A 88 -3.86 10.80 -9.87
N GLN A 89 -4.67 11.82 -10.14
CA GLN A 89 -5.47 12.49 -9.13
C GLN A 89 -6.64 11.59 -8.72
N ILE A 90 -6.80 11.38 -7.41
CA ILE A 90 -7.82 10.49 -6.83
C ILE A 90 -8.47 11.13 -5.60
N LYS A 91 -9.68 10.68 -5.27
CA LYS A 91 -10.39 11.09 -4.05
C LYS A 91 -10.74 9.87 -3.23
N ILE A 92 -10.30 9.82 -1.97
CA ILE A 92 -10.65 8.71 -1.08
C ILE A 92 -12.11 8.85 -0.65
N VAL A 93 -12.90 7.81 -0.87
CA VAL A 93 -14.34 7.81 -0.57
C VAL A 93 -14.71 6.91 0.60
N LYS A 94 -13.95 5.82 0.81
CA LYS A 94 -14.19 4.90 1.92
C LYS A 94 -12.93 4.12 2.27
N LEU A 95 -12.73 3.90 3.57
CA LEU A 95 -11.72 2.99 4.08
C LEU A 95 -12.42 1.80 4.75
N ASP A 96 -11.93 0.60 4.49
CA ASP A 96 -12.38 -0.63 5.12
C ASP A 96 -11.19 -1.26 5.87
N THR A 97 -11.36 -2.46 6.42
CA THR A 97 -10.30 -3.17 7.13
C THR A 97 -9.13 -3.57 6.21
N ASN A 98 -9.43 -3.91 4.96
CA ASN A 98 -8.43 -4.37 3.98
C ASN A 98 -8.51 -3.63 2.64
N LYS A 99 -9.30 -2.56 2.53
CA LYS A 99 -9.56 -1.90 1.24
C LYS A 99 -9.53 -0.38 1.39
N ILE A 100 -8.96 0.28 0.40
CA ILE A 100 -9.08 1.72 0.19
C ILE A 100 -9.92 1.90 -1.06
N PHE A 101 -11.09 2.50 -0.92
CA PHE A 101 -11.94 2.87 -2.04
C PHE A 101 -11.69 4.32 -2.44
N PHE A 102 -11.50 4.56 -3.72
CA PHE A 102 -11.25 5.88 -4.25
C PHE A 102 -11.88 6.10 -5.61
N GLU A 103 -12.24 7.35 -5.90
CA GLU A 103 -12.75 7.78 -7.20
C GLU A 103 -11.61 8.33 -8.07
N HIS A 104 -11.67 8.00 -9.35
CA HIS A 104 -10.84 8.55 -10.41
C HIS A 104 -11.63 8.54 -11.73
N ASN A 105 -11.74 9.69 -12.40
CA ASN A 105 -12.50 9.85 -13.66
C ASN A 105 -13.90 9.21 -13.62
N ASP A 106 -14.69 9.54 -12.58
CA ASP A 106 -16.05 9.05 -12.35
C ASP A 106 -16.18 7.52 -12.24
N LYS A 107 -15.07 6.84 -11.93
CA LYS A 107 -15.00 5.40 -11.68
C LYS A 107 -14.52 5.13 -10.26
N LEU A 108 -15.11 4.12 -9.65
CA LEU A 108 -14.79 3.71 -8.29
C LEU A 108 -13.81 2.54 -8.31
N TYR A 109 -12.67 2.74 -7.65
CA TYR A 109 -11.60 1.75 -7.53
C TYR A 109 -11.54 1.21 -6.10
N ALA A 110 -11.17 -0.06 -5.96
CA ALA A 110 -10.78 -0.67 -4.70
C ALA A 110 -9.30 -1.09 -4.74
N TYR A 111 -8.46 -0.46 -3.93
CA TYR A 111 -7.12 -0.95 -3.63
C TYR A 111 -7.20 -1.93 -2.46
N VAL A 112 -6.87 -3.21 -2.73
CA VAL A 112 -7.13 -4.33 -1.82
C VAL A 112 -5.82 -4.85 -1.23
N ARG A 113 -5.71 -4.80 0.10
CA ARG A 113 -4.65 -5.48 0.85
C ARG A 113 -4.80 -7.00 0.71
N THR A 114 -3.85 -7.62 0.01
CA THR A 114 -3.82 -9.07 -0.19
C THR A 114 -3.08 -9.79 0.94
N LYS A 115 -3.21 -11.11 1.01
CA LYS A 115 -2.46 -11.99 1.93
C LYS A 115 -0.93 -11.83 1.82
N HIS A 116 -0.44 -11.42 0.65
CA HIS A 116 0.97 -11.22 0.34
C HIS A 116 1.54 -9.90 0.86
N SER A 117 0.68 -9.01 1.37
CA SER A 117 1.01 -7.74 2.02
C SER A 117 0.63 -7.75 3.51
N LYS A 118 0.48 -8.93 4.13
CA LYS A 118 0.06 -9.09 5.54
C LYS A 118 0.98 -8.42 6.57
N HIS A 119 2.23 -8.16 6.19
CA HIS A 119 3.22 -7.49 7.03
C HIS A 119 3.05 -5.97 7.09
N ARG A 120 2.08 -5.41 6.35
CA ARG A 120 1.71 -3.99 6.39
C ARG A 120 0.28 -3.77 6.82
N THR A 121 0.08 -2.73 7.62
CA THR A 121 -1.26 -2.20 7.89
C THR A 121 -1.80 -1.50 6.66
N LEU A 122 -3.12 -1.30 6.58
CA LEU A 122 -3.73 -0.53 5.50
C LEU A 122 -3.18 0.91 5.47
N GLU A 123 -2.92 1.49 6.63
CA GLU A 123 -2.31 2.82 6.75
C GLU A 123 -0.90 2.88 6.14
N GLN A 124 -0.06 1.87 6.39
CA GLN A 124 1.28 1.81 5.79
C GLN A 124 1.19 1.65 4.26
N LEU A 125 0.23 0.88 3.78
CA LEU A 125 -0.04 0.78 2.34
C LEU A 125 -0.58 2.09 1.76
N PHE A 126 -1.42 2.79 2.50
CA PHE A 126 -1.94 4.10 2.11
C PHE A 126 -0.79 5.10 1.92
N LYS A 127 0.05 5.26 2.95
CA LYS A 127 1.16 6.24 2.97
C LYS A 127 2.20 6.03 1.88
N ARG A 128 2.37 4.80 1.38
CA ARG A 128 3.34 4.51 0.30
C ARG A 128 2.72 4.63 -1.10
N THR A 129 1.39 4.54 -1.21
CA THR A 129 0.69 4.50 -2.49
C THR A 129 0.03 5.83 -2.84
N PHE A 130 -0.36 6.62 -1.84
CA PHE A 130 -1.08 7.88 -2.00
C PHE A 130 -0.45 8.99 -1.16
N ALA A 131 -0.33 10.19 -1.73
CA ALA A 131 0.10 11.38 -1.00
C ALA A 131 -0.69 12.62 -1.46
N LEU A 132 -0.63 13.70 -0.68
CA LEU A 132 -1.32 14.96 -0.99
C LEU A 132 -0.65 15.75 -2.12
N SER A 133 0.62 15.42 -2.43
CA SER A 133 1.40 16.02 -3.50
C SER A 133 1.74 14.99 -4.58
N LYS A 134 1.98 15.49 -5.79
CA LYS A 134 2.56 14.70 -6.87
C LYS A 134 4.01 14.34 -6.54
N VAL A 135 4.46 13.21 -7.05
CA VAL A 135 5.89 12.90 -7.19
C VAL A 135 6.46 13.85 -8.24
N ASP A 136 7.54 14.56 -7.91
CA ASP A 136 8.29 15.35 -8.88
C ASP A 136 9.11 14.43 -9.78
N LEU A 137 8.69 14.30 -11.03
CA LEU A 137 9.37 13.48 -12.04
C LEU A 137 10.27 14.31 -12.94
N GLU A 138 10.26 15.65 -12.86
CA GLU A 138 10.88 16.50 -13.89
C GLU A 138 12.39 16.36 -13.92
N ASN A 139 12.99 16.09 -12.76
CA ASN A 139 14.42 15.92 -12.56
C ASN A 139 14.90 14.47 -12.75
N LEU A 140 13.99 13.53 -13.07
CA LEU A 140 14.34 12.13 -13.28
C LEU A 140 14.71 11.87 -14.73
N GLU A 141 15.87 11.25 -14.95
CA GLU A 141 16.37 10.87 -16.29
C GLU A 141 15.35 10.00 -17.03
N ASN A 142 14.70 9.07 -16.32
CA ASN A 142 13.80 8.10 -16.92
C ASN A 142 12.31 8.48 -16.85
N LYS A 143 11.96 9.76 -16.66
CA LYS A 143 10.57 10.20 -16.40
C LYS A 143 9.52 9.67 -17.38
N GLU A 144 9.81 9.67 -18.68
CA GLU A 144 8.85 9.17 -19.68
C GLU A 144 8.71 7.65 -19.64
N ALA A 145 9.78 6.92 -19.31
CA ALA A 145 9.70 5.48 -19.10
C ALA A 145 8.89 5.16 -17.85
N ILE A 146 9.09 5.93 -16.77
CA ILE A 146 8.32 5.81 -15.52
C ILE A 146 6.82 6.02 -15.79
N LYS A 147 6.43 7.11 -16.46
CA LYS A 147 5.01 7.40 -16.77
C LYS A 147 4.32 6.27 -17.55
N ASN A 148 5.07 5.58 -18.41
CA ASN A 148 4.57 4.49 -19.25
C ASN A 148 4.81 3.09 -18.68
N ALA A 149 5.30 2.99 -17.44
CA ALA A 149 5.64 1.71 -16.78
C ALA A 149 6.64 0.84 -17.58
N ILE A 150 7.56 1.49 -18.29
CA ILE A 150 8.63 0.83 -19.05
C ILE A 150 9.89 0.80 -18.18
N PHE A 151 10.55 -0.36 -18.09
CA PHE A 151 11.83 -0.49 -17.37
C PHE A 151 13.01 -0.31 -18.31
N LYS A 152 13.98 0.50 -17.88
CA LYS A 152 15.25 0.70 -18.56
C LYS A 152 16.39 0.30 -17.64
N LEU A 153 17.41 -0.35 -18.20
CA LEU A 153 18.65 -0.57 -17.48
C LEU A 153 19.25 0.78 -17.09
N GLY A 154 19.86 0.85 -15.91
CA GLY A 154 20.34 2.09 -15.31
C GLY A 154 19.32 2.76 -14.38
N MET A 155 18.02 2.42 -14.45
CA MET A 155 17.02 3.00 -13.53
C MET A 155 17.41 2.77 -12.07
N SER A 156 17.29 3.81 -11.26
CA SER A 156 17.48 3.67 -9.82
C SER A 156 16.38 2.80 -9.21
N LYS A 157 16.64 2.25 -8.02
CA LYS A 157 15.62 1.56 -7.22
C LYS A 157 14.35 2.40 -6.99
N GLU A 158 14.50 3.70 -6.80
CA GLU A 158 13.39 4.63 -6.61
C GLU A 158 12.59 4.81 -7.92
N GLU A 159 13.26 4.98 -9.05
CA GLU A 159 12.60 5.06 -10.37
C GLU A 159 11.84 3.76 -10.68
N VAL A 160 12.39 2.60 -10.31
CA VAL A 160 11.67 1.31 -10.43
C VAL A 160 10.43 1.29 -9.54
N ILE A 161 10.50 1.81 -8.31
CA ILE A 161 9.32 1.92 -7.42
C ILE A 161 8.26 2.85 -8.05
N PHE A 162 8.64 4.00 -8.60
CA PHE A 162 7.68 4.88 -9.28
C PHE A 162 7.04 4.19 -10.48
N ALA A 163 7.84 3.49 -11.29
CA ALA A 163 7.39 2.82 -12.50
C ALA A 163 6.56 1.55 -12.24
N ARG A 164 6.77 0.84 -11.12
CA ARG A 164 6.20 -0.49 -10.86
C ARG A 164 5.40 -0.62 -9.57
N GLY A 165 5.58 0.28 -8.61
CA GLY A 165 5.17 0.08 -7.22
C GLY A 165 6.19 -0.70 -6.40
N PHE A 166 5.90 -0.89 -5.12
CA PHE A 166 6.76 -1.62 -4.21
C PHE A 166 6.74 -3.12 -4.48
N PRO A 167 7.89 -3.82 -4.39
CA PRO A 167 7.93 -5.27 -4.55
C PRO A 167 7.16 -5.96 -3.41
N PRO A 168 6.54 -7.12 -3.66
CA PRO A 168 5.87 -7.92 -2.65
C PRO A 168 6.84 -8.36 -1.54
N GLU A 169 6.54 -7.98 -0.31
CA GLU A 169 7.46 -8.14 0.83
C GLU A 169 7.81 -9.58 1.17
N HIS A 170 6.90 -10.52 0.91
CA HIS A 170 7.16 -11.94 1.13
C HIS A 170 8.16 -12.55 0.13
N LYS A 171 8.46 -11.87 -0.99
CA LYS A 171 9.51 -12.23 -1.94
C LYS A 171 10.72 -11.29 -1.86
N THR A 172 10.50 -10.05 -1.43
CA THR A 172 11.54 -9.03 -1.26
C THR A 172 11.43 -8.43 0.13
N ARG A 173 12.15 -9.04 1.08
CA ARG A 173 12.04 -8.70 2.50
C ARG A 173 12.53 -7.28 2.82
N THR A 174 13.45 -6.74 2.02
CA THR A 174 14.00 -5.40 2.18
C THR A 174 14.27 -4.75 0.83
N LEU A 175 14.03 -3.44 0.74
CA LEU A 175 14.36 -2.62 -0.44
C LEU A 175 15.88 -2.42 -0.60
N SER A 176 16.66 -2.61 0.47
CA SER A 176 18.13 -2.59 0.37
C SER A 176 18.71 -3.78 -0.41
N SER A 177 17.94 -4.86 -0.62
CA SER A 177 18.37 -6.05 -1.37
C SER A 177 18.78 -5.70 -2.81
N ASN A 178 19.84 -6.34 -3.32
CA ASN A 178 20.25 -6.24 -4.73
C ASN A 178 19.35 -7.03 -5.68
N SER A 179 18.36 -7.76 -5.17
CA SER A 179 17.37 -8.44 -5.99
C SER A 179 15.98 -8.23 -5.45
N TRP A 180 15.09 -7.76 -6.31
CA TRP A 180 13.67 -7.61 -6.04
C TRP A 180 12.88 -8.53 -6.94
N TYR A 181 11.76 -9.06 -6.44
CA TYR A 181 10.85 -9.88 -7.23
C TYR A 181 9.55 -9.12 -7.45
N TYR A 182 9.01 -9.15 -8.65
CA TYR A 182 7.71 -8.58 -8.98
C TYR A 182 6.82 -9.64 -9.59
N TRP A 183 5.54 -9.68 -9.22
CA TRP A 183 4.60 -10.60 -9.85
C TRP A 183 4.11 -10.05 -11.19
N LYS A 184 4.31 -10.79 -12.29
CA LYS A 184 3.58 -10.54 -13.54
C LYS A 184 2.11 -10.95 -13.37
N THR A 185 1.91 -12.17 -12.85
CA THR A 185 0.59 -12.75 -12.58
C THR A 185 0.59 -13.45 -11.23
N LYS A 186 -0.51 -14.12 -10.85
CA LYS A 186 -0.54 -15.00 -9.67
C LYS A 186 0.40 -16.22 -9.76
N HIS A 187 0.93 -16.54 -10.94
CA HIS A 187 1.76 -17.72 -11.18
C HIS A 187 3.19 -17.39 -11.65
N ASN A 188 3.40 -16.19 -12.20
CA ASN A 188 4.68 -15.81 -12.80
C ASN A 188 5.24 -14.56 -12.12
N SER A 189 6.56 -14.52 -11.91
CA SER A 189 7.27 -13.39 -11.31
C SER A 189 8.58 -13.12 -12.03
N GLU A 190 8.96 -11.87 -12.12
CA GLU A 190 10.27 -11.43 -12.61
C GLU A 190 11.19 -11.10 -11.45
N LYS A 191 12.49 -11.30 -11.65
CA LYS A 191 13.53 -10.84 -10.75
C LYS A 191 14.29 -9.66 -11.36
N PHE A 192 14.31 -8.56 -10.62
CA PHE A 192 15.02 -7.33 -10.96
C PHE A 192 16.30 -7.31 -10.15
N VAL A 193 17.44 -7.27 -10.83
CA VAL A 193 18.78 -7.27 -10.21
C VAL A 193 19.37 -5.88 -10.28
N PHE A 194 19.87 -5.40 -9.14
CA PHE A 194 20.45 -4.08 -8.96
C PHE A 194 21.93 -4.19 -8.60
N GLU A 195 22.72 -3.26 -9.13
CA GLU A 195 24.12 -3.04 -8.77
C GLU A 195 24.34 -1.55 -8.60
N ASN A 196 25.00 -1.14 -7.50
CA ASN A 196 25.22 0.27 -7.16
C ASN A 196 23.92 1.10 -7.23
N ASN A 197 22.81 0.54 -6.71
CA ASN A 197 21.47 1.13 -6.70
C ASN A 197 20.74 1.21 -8.05
N ASN A 198 21.35 0.72 -9.14
CA ASN A 198 20.81 0.82 -10.49
C ASN A 198 20.43 -0.55 -11.06
N LEU A 199 19.32 -0.60 -11.79
CA LEU A 199 18.80 -1.80 -12.43
C LEU A 199 19.79 -2.28 -13.52
N LYS A 200 20.24 -3.53 -13.41
CA LYS A 200 21.20 -4.14 -14.34
C LYS A 200 20.59 -5.23 -15.21
N LEU A 201 19.63 -5.95 -14.67
CA LEU A 201 19.04 -7.11 -15.33
C LEU A 201 17.61 -7.34 -14.85
N ILE A 202 16.77 -7.79 -15.75
CA ILE A 202 15.44 -8.35 -15.46
C ILE A 202 15.45 -9.79 -15.97
N GLU A 203 15.20 -10.74 -15.07
CA GLU A 203 15.08 -12.17 -15.35
C GLU A 203 13.60 -12.57 -15.29
N GLU A 204 13.11 -13.34 -16.27
CA GLU A 204 11.73 -13.84 -16.32
C GLU A 204 11.54 -15.19 -15.63
#